data_AF-A0A1U6IGJ0-F1
#
_entry.id   AF-A0A1U6IGJ0-F1
#
_cell.length_a   1.000
_cell.length_b   1.000
_cell.length_c   1.000
_cell.angle_alpha   90.00
_cell.angle_beta   90.00
_cell.angle_gamma   90.00
#
_symmetry.space_group_name_H-M   'P 1'
#
loop_
_entity.id
_entity.type
_entity.pdbx_description
1 polymer ?
#
loop_
_entity_poly.entity_id
_entity_poly.type
_entity_poly.pdbx_seq_one_letter_code
_entity_poly.pdbx_strand_id
1 'polypeptide(L)'
;MIELRPFDTIGAANHGWLDAHHHFSFADYHDPARTNWGRLRVWNDDTVAPRSGFPPHPHRDMEIVTYVRKGAITHRDSLGNEGRTGAGDVQVMSAGSGIVHSEFNLEDEDTTLFQIWILPDERGGEPGWGARPFPKGDRAGRFVTLASGIAGDDDALPIRADARVLGATVKAGDTVTYPTAAGRHAYLVPATGRIRVGDVEANARDGVAVTGLDTITVTALEDAELVLVDAA
;
A
#
# COMPACT_ATOMS: atom_id res chain seq x y z
N MET A 1 -12.78 -5.70 -15.95
CA MET A 1 -11.42 -6.12 -16.36
C MET A 1 -10.66 -6.54 -15.10
N ILE A 2 -9.94 -7.66 -15.18
CA ILE A 2 -8.97 -8.11 -14.18
C ILE A 2 -7.66 -8.38 -14.95
N GLU A 3 -6.58 -7.71 -14.56
CA GLU A 3 -5.26 -7.80 -15.21
C GLU A 3 -4.21 -8.21 -14.16
N LEU A 4 -3.46 -9.28 -14.45
CA LEU A 4 -2.30 -9.68 -13.65
C LEU A 4 -1.08 -8.84 -14.05
N ARG A 5 -0.34 -8.36 -13.05
CA ARG A 5 0.97 -7.70 -13.20
C ARG A 5 2.00 -8.50 -12.40
N PRO A 6 2.65 -9.50 -13.03
CA PRO A 6 3.58 -10.37 -12.33
C PRO A 6 4.76 -9.59 -11.75
N PHE A 7 5.18 -9.93 -10.53
CA PHE A 7 6.25 -9.28 -9.78
C PHE A 7 7.61 -9.34 -10.50
N ASP A 8 7.88 -10.40 -11.26
CA ASP A 8 9.11 -10.53 -12.04
C ASP A 8 9.13 -9.67 -13.31
N THR A 9 8.02 -8.99 -13.64
CA THR A 9 7.89 -8.09 -14.80
C THR A 9 7.85 -6.60 -14.44
N ILE A 10 7.92 -6.26 -13.15
CA ILE A 10 7.89 -4.85 -12.70
C ILE A 10 9.31 -4.27 -12.64
N GLY A 11 9.42 -2.94 -12.63
CA GLY A 11 10.71 -2.26 -12.55
C GLY A 11 11.43 -2.60 -11.25
N ALA A 12 12.75 -2.61 -11.25
CA ALA A 12 13.55 -2.83 -10.05
C ALA A 12 14.77 -1.91 -10.00
N ALA A 13 15.15 -1.48 -8.82
CA ALA A 13 16.33 -0.69 -8.54
C ALA A 13 16.98 -1.17 -7.25
N ASN A 14 18.29 -1.42 -7.29
CA ASN A 14 19.06 -1.84 -6.11
C ASN A 14 20.18 -0.84 -5.83
N HIS A 15 20.14 -0.23 -4.65
CA HIS A 15 21.07 0.79 -4.18
C HIS A 15 21.97 0.28 -3.05
N GLY A 16 22.08 -1.04 -2.88
CA GLY A 16 22.81 -1.70 -1.80
C GLY A 16 22.04 -1.71 -0.48
N TRP A 17 21.62 -0.54 0.02
CA TRP A 17 20.82 -0.43 1.25
C TRP A 17 19.30 -0.56 1.01
N LEU A 18 18.87 -0.36 -0.24
CA LEU A 18 17.49 -0.44 -0.68
C LEU A 18 17.41 -1.33 -1.92
N ASP A 19 16.57 -2.37 -1.84
CA ASP A 19 16.14 -3.18 -2.98
C ASP A 19 14.65 -2.88 -3.24
N ALA A 20 14.38 -2.07 -4.27
CA ALA A 20 13.07 -1.51 -4.55
C ALA A 20 12.50 -2.09 -5.86
N HIS A 21 11.23 -2.50 -5.82
CA HIS A 21 10.50 -2.97 -7.00
C HIS A 21 9.25 -2.12 -7.22
N HIS A 22 8.99 -1.70 -8.45
CA HIS A 22 8.05 -0.63 -8.80
C HIS A 22 6.90 -1.14 -9.66
N HIS A 23 5.73 -1.34 -9.06
CA HIS A 23 4.52 -1.74 -9.80
C HIS A 23 4.05 -0.68 -10.82
N PHE A 24 4.44 0.57 -10.60
CA PHE A 24 4.17 1.73 -11.45
C PHE A 24 5.47 2.46 -11.79
N SER A 25 5.47 3.26 -12.86
CA SER A 25 6.59 4.12 -13.25
C SER A 25 7.03 5.02 -12.09
N PHE A 26 8.27 4.90 -11.66
CA PHE A 26 8.81 5.61 -10.51
C PHE A 26 10.32 5.80 -10.64
N ALA A 27 10.83 6.95 -10.16
CA ALA A 27 12.23 7.33 -10.33
C ALA A 27 12.71 7.17 -11.80
N ASP A 28 13.79 6.43 -12.02
CA ASP A 28 14.36 6.19 -13.35
C ASP A 28 13.63 5.07 -14.12
N TYR A 29 12.75 4.30 -13.48
CA TYR A 29 11.93 3.29 -14.13
C TYR A 29 10.69 3.91 -14.78
N HIS A 30 10.50 3.66 -16.08
CA HIS A 30 9.39 4.21 -16.85
C HIS A 30 8.76 3.16 -17.77
N ASP A 31 7.47 2.90 -17.53
CA ASP A 31 6.57 2.14 -18.37
C ASP A 31 5.30 3.00 -18.63
N PRO A 32 5.06 3.46 -19.87
CA PRO A 32 3.92 4.32 -20.19
C PRO A 32 2.55 3.64 -19.96
N ALA A 33 2.48 2.31 -19.89
CA ALA A 33 1.26 1.58 -19.58
C ALA A 33 0.98 1.51 -18.06
N ARG A 34 1.96 1.86 -17.22
CA ARG A 34 1.90 1.74 -15.76
C ARG A 34 2.26 3.05 -15.07
N THR A 35 1.76 4.19 -15.54
CA THR A 35 2.02 5.49 -14.90
C THR A 35 1.19 5.71 -13.62
N ASN A 36 -0.05 5.21 -13.61
CA ASN A 36 -0.99 5.28 -12.50
C ASN A 36 -2.16 4.29 -12.75
N TRP A 37 -3.00 4.06 -11.73
CA TRP A 37 -4.25 3.32 -11.84
C TRP A 37 -5.34 4.04 -11.03
N GLY A 38 -6.28 4.70 -11.72
CA GLY A 38 -7.07 5.76 -11.07
C GLY A 38 -6.13 6.78 -10.43
N ARG A 39 -6.36 7.11 -9.15
CA ARG A 39 -5.50 7.99 -8.34
C ARG A 39 -4.31 7.31 -7.66
N LEU A 40 -4.18 5.98 -7.75
CA LEU A 40 -2.99 5.27 -7.28
C LEU A 40 -1.80 5.56 -8.20
N ARG A 41 -0.75 6.19 -7.66
CA ARG A 41 0.40 6.68 -8.43
C ARG A 41 1.65 5.84 -8.23
N VAL A 42 1.89 5.33 -7.02
CA VAL A 42 3.07 4.54 -6.69
C VAL A 42 2.65 3.35 -5.84
N TRP A 43 3.27 2.21 -6.11
CA TRP A 43 3.28 1.06 -5.22
C TRP A 43 4.65 0.42 -5.35
N ASN A 44 5.51 0.71 -4.37
CA ASN A 44 6.84 0.12 -4.29
C ASN A 44 6.84 -1.03 -3.29
N ASP A 45 7.51 -2.11 -3.66
CA ASP A 45 7.86 -3.22 -2.78
C ASP A 45 9.34 -3.09 -2.44
N ASP A 46 9.61 -2.60 -1.23
CA ASP A 46 10.94 -2.20 -0.79
C ASP A 46 11.47 -3.16 0.27
N THR A 47 12.74 -3.54 0.15
CA THR A 47 13.54 -4.12 1.22
C THR A 47 14.61 -3.13 1.64
N VAL A 48 14.57 -2.72 2.91
CA VAL A 48 15.48 -1.74 3.52
C VAL A 48 16.43 -2.48 4.46
N ALA A 49 17.73 -2.40 4.18
CA ALA A 49 18.78 -3.05 4.94
C ALA A 49 18.82 -2.57 6.41
N PRO A 50 19.43 -3.34 7.32
CA PRO A 50 19.51 -2.97 8.73
C PRO A 50 20.22 -1.64 8.92
N ARG A 51 19.78 -0.85 9.90
CA ARG A 51 20.40 0.43 10.28
C ARG A 51 20.56 1.42 9.11
N SER A 52 19.64 1.38 8.15
CA SER A 52 19.64 2.22 6.95
C SER A 52 18.26 2.82 6.70
N GLY A 53 18.12 3.72 5.72
CA GLY A 53 16.85 4.38 5.49
C GLY A 53 16.92 5.56 4.55
N PHE A 54 15.76 6.14 4.33
CA PHE A 54 15.55 7.34 3.55
C PHE A 54 15.89 8.56 4.42
N PRO A 55 16.96 9.32 4.10
CA PRO A 55 17.27 10.55 4.82
C PRO A 55 16.17 11.60 4.63
N PRO A 56 16.15 12.69 5.43
CA PRO A 56 15.15 13.75 5.31
C PRO A 56 14.95 14.25 3.87
N HIS A 57 13.74 14.12 3.34
CA HIS A 57 13.37 14.54 2.00
C HIS A 57 11.94 15.12 1.96
N PRO A 58 11.63 16.05 1.04
CA PRO A 58 10.33 16.71 0.98
C PRO A 58 9.29 15.89 0.20
N HIS A 59 8.05 15.96 0.65
CA HIS A 59 6.85 15.62 -0.13
C HIS A 59 5.85 16.77 -0.09
N ARG A 60 4.97 16.81 -1.10
CA ARG A 60 3.86 17.76 -1.20
C ARG A 60 2.75 17.11 -2.03
N ASP A 61 1.49 17.43 -1.73
CA ASP A 61 0.33 17.00 -2.51
C ASP A 61 0.31 15.47 -2.77
N MET A 62 0.56 14.68 -1.72
CA MET A 62 0.59 13.21 -1.79
C MET A 62 0.09 12.57 -0.50
N GLU A 63 -0.70 11.50 -0.62
CA GLU A 63 -1.10 10.64 0.48
C GLU A 63 -0.23 9.38 0.44
N ILE A 64 0.65 9.20 1.42
CA ILE A 64 1.67 8.15 1.46
C ILE A 64 1.29 7.15 2.54
N VAL A 65 1.05 5.91 2.14
CA VAL A 65 0.71 4.80 3.04
C VAL A 65 1.84 3.78 3.02
N THR A 66 2.36 3.47 4.19
CA THR A 66 3.40 2.44 4.36
C THR A 66 2.80 1.26 5.12
N TYR A 67 2.83 0.08 4.49
CA TYR A 67 2.47 -1.20 5.13
C TYR A 67 3.72 -2.03 5.33
N VAL A 68 4.06 -2.33 6.59
CA VAL A 68 5.27 -3.07 6.93
C VAL A 68 4.97 -4.57 6.91
N ARG A 69 5.69 -5.34 6.09
CA ARG A 69 5.53 -6.81 5.97
C ARG A 69 6.44 -7.59 6.91
N LYS A 70 7.66 -7.08 7.14
CA LYS A 70 8.67 -7.68 8.03
C LYS A 70 9.47 -6.56 8.70
N GLY A 71 9.94 -6.78 9.93
CA GLY A 71 10.75 -5.83 10.68
C GLY A 71 9.93 -4.64 11.17
N ALA A 72 10.51 -3.45 11.06
CA ALA A 72 9.85 -2.18 11.40
C ALA A 72 10.50 -1.00 10.69
N ILE A 73 9.73 0.07 10.53
CA ILE A 73 10.21 1.35 10.02
C ILE A 73 9.93 2.47 11.03
N THR A 74 10.90 3.34 11.24
CA THR A 74 10.79 4.52 12.10
C THR A 74 10.64 5.77 11.25
N HIS A 75 9.50 6.45 11.43
CA HIS A 75 9.18 7.73 10.82
C HIS A 75 9.59 8.89 11.71
N ARG A 76 10.09 9.96 11.11
CA ARG A 76 10.27 11.28 11.72
C ARG A 76 9.93 12.36 10.71
N ASP A 77 9.27 13.43 11.14
CA ASP A 77 8.95 14.56 10.25
C ASP A 77 9.20 15.95 10.84
N SER A 78 9.07 16.97 9.98
CA SER A 78 9.26 18.38 10.30
C SER A 78 8.20 18.96 11.25
N LEU A 79 7.11 18.26 11.54
CA LEU A 79 6.12 18.65 12.56
C LEU A 79 6.50 18.11 13.95
N GLY A 80 7.58 17.33 14.05
CA GLY A 80 8.04 16.71 15.28
C GLY A 80 7.37 15.38 15.59
N ASN A 81 6.61 14.80 14.65
CA ASN A 81 6.09 13.45 14.85
C ASN A 81 7.25 12.45 14.75
N GLU A 82 7.22 11.44 15.61
CA GLU A 82 8.12 10.30 15.58
C GLU A 82 7.35 9.04 15.94
N GLY A 83 7.56 7.95 15.19
CA GLY A 83 6.87 6.69 15.45
C GLY A 83 7.52 5.50 14.80
N ARG A 84 7.39 4.33 15.43
CA ARG A 84 7.85 3.03 14.91
C ARG A 84 6.64 2.21 14.49
N THR A 85 6.57 1.82 13.22
CA THR A 85 5.53 0.95 12.67
C THR A 85 6.12 -0.44 12.45
N GLY A 86 5.56 -1.45 13.14
CA GLY A 86 6.04 -2.83 13.09
C GLY A 86 5.36 -3.68 12.02
N ALA A 87 5.86 -4.90 11.83
CA ALA A 87 5.31 -5.86 10.87
C ALA A 87 3.82 -6.16 11.08
N GLY A 88 3.05 -5.96 10.02
CA GLY A 88 1.60 -6.04 10.01
C GLY A 88 0.94 -4.85 10.71
N ASP A 89 1.54 -3.67 10.65
CA ASP A 89 0.90 -2.39 10.95
C ASP A 89 1.05 -1.45 9.73
N VAL A 90 0.26 -0.38 9.71
CA VAL A 90 0.35 0.66 8.69
C VAL A 90 0.59 2.03 9.30
N GLN A 91 1.26 2.88 8.55
CA GLN A 91 1.28 4.32 8.77
C GLN A 91 0.79 5.06 7.54
N VAL A 92 0.22 6.25 7.76
CA VAL A 92 -0.25 7.16 6.73
C VAL A 92 0.34 8.53 7.01
N MET A 93 0.95 9.11 5.98
CA MET A 93 1.38 10.49 5.95
C MET A 93 0.67 11.22 4.82
N SER A 94 -0.10 12.25 5.18
CA SER A 94 -0.73 13.15 4.24
C SER A 94 0.18 14.37 4.08
N ALA A 95 0.87 14.53 2.95
CA ALA A 95 1.93 15.55 2.79
C ALA A 95 1.40 16.99 2.73
N GLY A 96 0.18 17.18 2.21
CA GLY A 96 -0.52 18.46 2.19
C GLY A 96 0.28 19.57 1.50
N SER A 97 0.27 20.76 2.11
CA SER A 97 1.03 21.92 1.65
C SER A 97 2.56 21.73 1.65
N GLY A 98 3.05 20.69 2.32
CA GLY A 98 4.44 20.25 2.28
C GLY A 98 4.89 19.69 3.63
N ILE A 99 5.66 18.60 3.59
CA ILE A 99 6.29 18.00 4.77
C ILE A 99 7.67 17.48 4.41
N VAL A 100 8.64 17.62 5.32
CA VAL A 100 9.94 16.95 5.20
C VAL A 100 9.94 15.79 6.19
N HIS A 101 10.27 14.60 5.72
CA HIS A 101 10.27 13.41 6.55
C HIS A 101 11.43 12.47 6.24
N SER A 102 11.69 11.54 7.14
CA SER A 102 12.67 10.48 7.00
C SER A 102 12.11 9.16 7.53
N GLU A 103 12.49 8.07 6.88
CA GLU A 103 12.07 6.72 7.26
C GLU A 103 13.29 5.81 7.37
N PHE A 104 13.55 5.29 8.56
CA PHE A 104 14.71 4.44 8.83
C PHE A 104 14.33 3.07 9.35
N ASN A 105 14.97 2.03 8.82
CA ASN A 105 15.04 0.73 9.46
C ASN A 105 16.06 0.81 10.61
N LEU A 106 15.57 0.95 11.83
CA LEU A 106 16.39 0.94 13.05
C LEU A 106 16.52 -0.45 13.66
N GLU A 107 16.14 -1.50 12.93
CA GLU A 107 16.28 -2.90 13.36
C GLU A 107 17.64 -3.47 12.92
N ASP A 108 17.98 -4.65 13.44
CA ASP A 108 19.18 -5.42 13.09
C ASP A 108 18.93 -6.46 11.97
N GLU A 109 17.73 -6.44 11.39
CA GLU A 109 17.32 -7.28 10.26
C GLU A 109 16.72 -6.43 9.15
N ASP A 110 16.57 -7.03 7.96
CA ASP A 110 15.89 -6.37 6.83
C ASP A 110 14.43 -6.08 7.17
N THR A 111 14.00 -4.85 6.85
CA THR A 111 12.61 -4.44 6.88
C THR A 111 12.06 -4.47 5.46
N THR A 112 10.96 -5.20 5.25
CA THR A 112 10.27 -5.21 3.96
C THR A 112 8.94 -4.50 4.08
N LEU A 113 8.59 -3.64 3.13
CA LEU A 113 7.37 -2.82 3.18
C LEU A 113 6.76 -2.61 1.80
N PHE A 114 5.48 -2.22 1.77
CA PHE A 114 4.87 -1.56 0.63
C PHE A 114 4.81 -0.05 0.88
N GLN A 115 5.29 0.74 -0.07
CA GLN A 115 5.14 2.19 -0.08
C GLN A 115 4.12 2.56 -1.17
N ILE A 116 2.95 3.03 -0.75
CA ILE A 116 1.78 3.24 -1.60
C ILE A 116 1.48 4.73 -1.64
N TRP A 117 1.47 5.33 -2.83
CA TRP A 117 1.16 6.76 -2.98
C TRP A 117 -0.11 6.97 -3.76
N ILE A 118 -1.00 7.76 -3.18
CA ILE A 118 -2.28 8.14 -3.75
C ILE A 118 -2.29 9.65 -3.92
N LEU A 119 -2.63 10.11 -5.12
CA LEU A 119 -2.80 11.54 -5.37
C LEU A 119 -3.98 12.05 -4.50
N PRO A 120 -3.91 13.26 -3.89
CA PRO A 120 -5.02 13.83 -3.11
C PRO A 120 -6.00 14.60 -4.01
N ASP A 121 -7.31 14.59 -3.72
CA ASP A 121 -8.37 15.14 -4.57
C ASP A 121 -8.11 16.64 -4.84
N GLU A 122 -7.54 17.31 -3.84
CA GLU A 122 -7.15 18.70 -3.87
C GLU A 122 -5.69 18.86 -3.43
N ARG A 123 -5.05 19.92 -3.92
CA ARG A 123 -3.69 20.30 -3.50
C ARG A 123 -3.73 21.09 -2.20
N GLY A 124 -2.63 21.03 -1.44
CA GLY A 124 -2.49 21.70 -0.16
C GLY A 124 -3.17 20.94 0.98
N GLY A 125 -3.69 21.70 1.96
CA GLY A 125 -4.18 21.16 3.22
C GLY A 125 -3.08 20.98 4.27
N GLU A 126 -3.51 20.69 5.50
CA GLU A 126 -2.62 20.49 6.64
C GLU A 126 -1.88 19.16 6.53
N PRO A 127 -0.54 19.13 6.64
CA PRO A 127 0.17 17.87 6.71
C PRO A 127 -0.21 17.09 7.97
N GLY A 128 -0.17 15.77 7.90
CA GLY A 128 -0.52 14.91 9.03
C GLY A 128 0.14 13.54 8.94
N TRP A 129 0.28 12.90 10.10
CA TRP A 129 0.82 11.56 10.22
C TRP A 129 0.05 10.75 11.27
N GLY A 130 -0.14 9.47 11.01
CA GLY A 130 -0.72 8.54 11.98
C GLY A 130 -0.39 7.09 11.64
N ALA A 131 -0.51 6.22 12.62
CA ALA A 131 -0.30 4.78 12.46
C ALA A 131 -1.43 3.98 13.10
N ARG A 132 -1.69 2.78 12.58
CA ARG A 132 -2.68 1.85 13.14
C ARG A 132 -2.28 0.40 12.89
N PRO A 133 -2.78 -0.54 13.71
CA PRO A 133 -2.56 -1.96 13.47
C PRO A 133 -3.29 -2.49 12.24
N PHE A 134 -2.67 -3.44 11.52
CA PHE A 134 -3.35 -4.21 10.47
C PHE A 134 -4.31 -5.22 11.10
N PRO A 135 -5.43 -5.57 10.44
CA PRO A 135 -6.34 -6.58 10.97
C PRO A 135 -5.65 -7.94 11.12
N LYS A 136 -5.56 -8.43 12.37
CA LYS A 136 -5.18 -9.81 12.72
C LYS A 136 -6.25 -10.40 13.66
N GLY A 137 -6.27 -11.73 13.82
CA GLY A 137 -7.20 -12.41 14.75
C GLY A 137 -8.67 -12.31 14.33
N ASP A 138 -9.54 -11.80 15.21
CA ASP A 138 -11.02 -11.74 15.06
C ASP A 138 -11.52 -10.86 13.89
N ARG A 139 -10.60 -10.22 13.16
CA ARG A 139 -10.86 -9.44 11.95
C ARG A 139 -10.48 -10.19 10.66
N ALA A 140 -10.06 -11.45 10.75
CA ALA A 140 -9.80 -12.32 9.61
C ALA A 140 -11.09 -12.57 8.79
N GLY A 141 -10.93 -12.79 7.48
CA GLY A 141 -12.04 -13.12 6.57
C GLY A 141 -12.86 -11.92 6.06
N ARG A 142 -12.49 -10.68 6.39
CA ARG A 142 -13.07 -9.48 5.77
C ARG A 142 -12.01 -8.41 5.49
N PHE A 143 -12.28 -7.55 4.52
CA PHE A 143 -11.49 -6.33 4.34
C PHE A 143 -11.79 -5.33 5.45
N VAL A 144 -10.73 -4.77 6.01
CA VAL A 144 -10.78 -3.67 6.98
C VAL A 144 -10.16 -2.44 6.34
N THR A 145 -10.89 -1.34 6.34
CA THR A 145 -10.40 -0.05 5.87
C THR A 145 -9.32 0.46 6.81
N LEU A 146 -8.10 0.58 6.30
CA LEU A 146 -6.93 1.04 7.03
C LEU A 146 -6.77 2.55 6.93
N ALA A 147 -6.89 3.07 5.70
CA ALA A 147 -6.85 4.49 5.38
C ALA A 147 -8.01 4.84 4.43
N SER A 148 -8.64 5.99 4.58
CA SER A 148 -9.76 6.41 3.74
C SER A 148 -9.96 7.92 3.71
N GLY A 149 -10.41 8.43 2.57
CA GLY A 149 -10.99 9.77 2.44
C GLY A 149 -12.51 9.77 2.25
N ILE A 150 -13.15 8.61 2.38
CA ILE A 150 -14.59 8.44 2.17
C ILE A 150 -15.33 8.62 3.50
N ALA A 151 -16.34 9.48 3.51
CA ALA A 151 -17.18 9.73 4.69
C ALA A 151 -17.84 8.43 5.22
N GLY A 152 -17.84 8.27 6.55
CA GLY A 152 -18.37 7.08 7.22
C GLY A 152 -17.33 5.99 7.53
N ASP A 153 -16.09 6.14 7.06
CA ASP A 153 -14.96 5.30 7.47
C ASP A 153 -14.21 5.91 8.68
N ASP A 154 -14.94 6.34 9.71
CA ASP A 154 -14.40 7.19 10.79
C ASP A 154 -13.28 6.52 11.62
N ASP A 155 -13.20 5.18 11.59
CA ASP A 155 -12.15 4.39 12.23
C ASP A 155 -10.86 4.29 11.39
N ALA A 156 -10.83 4.83 10.17
CA ALA A 156 -9.69 4.81 9.25
C ALA A 156 -8.70 5.96 9.49
N LEU A 157 -7.43 5.75 9.14
CA LEU A 157 -6.48 6.86 9.04
C LEU A 157 -6.94 7.78 7.89
N PRO A 158 -7.05 9.09 8.11
CA PRO A 158 -7.57 9.99 7.10
C PRO A 158 -6.59 10.11 5.93
N ILE A 159 -7.11 10.04 4.72
CA ILE A 159 -6.43 10.52 3.50
C ILE A 159 -7.33 11.52 2.78
N ARG A 160 -6.75 12.47 2.05
CA ARG A 160 -7.51 13.47 1.28
C ARG A 160 -7.75 13.01 -0.16
N ALA A 161 -8.21 11.78 -0.34
CA ALA A 161 -8.49 11.21 -1.65
C ALA A 161 -9.77 10.39 -1.61
N ASP A 162 -10.55 10.40 -2.69
CA ASP A 162 -11.64 9.44 -2.93
C ASP A 162 -11.07 8.03 -3.18
N ALA A 163 -10.50 7.48 -2.11
CA ALA A 163 -9.80 6.22 -2.10
C ALA A 163 -9.90 5.55 -0.73
N ARG A 164 -9.72 4.23 -0.74
CA ARG A 164 -9.53 3.40 0.44
C ARG A 164 -8.26 2.58 0.29
N VAL A 165 -7.52 2.41 1.38
CA VAL A 165 -6.52 1.36 1.53
C VAL A 165 -7.06 0.36 2.52
N LEU A 166 -7.13 -0.92 2.13
CA LEU A 166 -7.74 -1.99 2.90
C LEU A 166 -6.75 -3.13 3.13
N GLY A 167 -6.92 -3.80 4.27
CA GLY A 167 -6.20 -5.02 4.63
C GLY A 167 -7.14 -6.18 4.87
N ALA A 168 -6.73 -7.40 4.54
CA ALA A 168 -7.42 -8.63 4.93
C ALA A 168 -6.42 -9.76 5.18
N THR A 169 -6.77 -10.68 6.08
CA THR A 169 -6.10 -11.98 6.23
C THR A 169 -7.12 -13.08 5.93
N VAL A 170 -6.78 -13.99 5.02
CA VAL A 170 -7.69 -15.02 4.50
C VAL A 170 -7.01 -16.38 4.57
N LYS A 171 -7.71 -17.40 5.07
CA LYS A 171 -7.19 -18.76 5.18
C LYS A 171 -7.31 -19.50 3.86
N ALA A 172 -6.40 -20.44 3.61
CA ALA A 172 -6.46 -21.27 2.40
C ALA A 172 -7.83 -21.94 2.24
N GLY A 173 -8.43 -21.80 1.06
CA GLY A 173 -9.78 -22.30 0.73
C GLY A 173 -10.91 -21.30 1.01
N ASP A 174 -10.68 -20.29 1.83
CA ASP A 174 -11.68 -19.26 2.13
C ASP A 174 -11.72 -18.17 1.05
N THR A 175 -12.82 -17.40 1.09
CA THR A 175 -13.05 -16.29 0.17
C THR A 175 -13.43 -15.04 0.94
N VAL A 176 -12.92 -13.90 0.48
CA VAL A 176 -13.31 -12.57 0.95
C VAL A 176 -13.89 -11.77 -0.21
N THR A 177 -14.89 -10.93 0.08
CA THR A 177 -15.52 -10.05 -0.90
C THR A 177 -15.34 -8.59 -0.51
N TYR A 178 -15.20 -7.74 -1.51
CA TYR A 178 -15.13 -6.29 -1.36
C TYR A 178 -16.09 -5.61 -2.34
N PRO A 179 -17.10 -4.87 -1.86
CA PRO A 179 -17.94 -4.06 -2.72
C PRO A 179 -17.14 -2.84 -3.21
N THR A 180 -17.20 -2.59 -4.51
CA THR A 180 -16.62 -1.42 -5.18
C THR A 180 -17.66 -0.88 -6.16
N ALA A 181 -17.26 -0.14 -7.19
CA ALA A 181 -18.15 0.28 -8.26
C ALA A 181 -17.44 0.20 -9.60
N ALA A 182 -18.19 -0.03 -10.68
CA ALA A 182 -17.63 -0.17 -12.03
C ALA A 182 -16.72 0.99 -12.48
N GLY A 183 -16.94 2.21 -11.97
CA GLY A 183 -16.12 3.38 -12.26
C GLY A 183 -14.82 3.50 -11.45
N ARG A 184 -14.56 2.60 -10.52
CA ARG A 184 -13.38 2.65 -9.64
C ARG A 184 -12.24 1.77 -10.17
N HIS A 185 -11.06 2.07 -9.65
CA HIS A 185 -9.79 1.45 -9.96
C HIS A 185 -9.23 0.78 -8.71
N ALA A 186 -9.44 -0.52 -8.61
CA ALA A 186 -8.92 -1.36 -7.54
C ALA A 186 -7.57 -1.96 -7.93
N TYR A 187 -6.62 -1.99 -7.00
CA TYR A 187 -5.32 -2.61 -7.14
C TYR A 187 -5.01 -3.45 -5.91
N LEU A 188 -4.94 -4.77 -6.09
CA LEU A 188 -4.76 -5.76 -5.04
C LEU A 188 -3.37 -6.38 -5.14
N VAL A 189 -2.67 -6.50 -4.02
CA VAL A 189 -1.40 -7.25 -3.92
C VAL A 189 -1.48 -8.19 -2.71
N PRO A 190 -1.33 -9.52 -2.89
CA PRO A 190 -1.09 -10.42 -1.77
C PRO A 190 0.32 -10.17 -1.23
N ALA A 191 0.42 -9.68 0.01
CA ALA A 191 1.70 -9.52 0.70
C ALA A 191 2.38 -10.87 0.98
N THR A 192 1.56 -11.89 1.23
CA THR A 192 1.93 -13.29 1.43
C THR A 192 0.89 -14.20 0.80
N GLY A 193 1.26 -15.47 0.57
CA GLY A 193 0.36 -16.49 0.02
C GLY A 193 0.03 -16.28 -1.45
N ARG A 194 -0.89 -17.11 -1.93
CA ARG A 194 -1.35 -17.16 -3.31
C ARG A 194 -2.86 -17.03 -3.35
N ILE A 195 -3.38 -16.26 -4.32
CA ILE A 195 -4.81 -15.96 -4.44
C ILE A 195 -5.34 -16.18 -5.85
N ARG A 196 -6.66 -16.19 -5.97
CA ARG A 196 -7.39 -16.14 -7.23
C ARG A 196 -8.46 -15.05 -7.19
N VAL A 197 -8.56 -14.25 -8.27
CA VAL A 197 -9.62 -13.25 -8.50
C VAL A 197 -10.22 -13.51 -9.88
N GLY A 198 -11.47 -13.98 -9.92
CA GLY A 198 -12.05 -14.53 -11.16
C GLY A 198 -11.22 -15.71 -11.66
N ASP A 199 -10.72 -15.63 -12.89
CA ASP A 199 -9.85 -16.64 -13.50
C ASP A 199 -8.34 -16.33 -13.35
N VAL A 200 -7.99 -15.21 -12.69
CA VAL A 200 -6.59 -14.77 -12.53
C VAL A 200 -6.04 -15.29 -11.21
N GLU A 201 -4.96 -16.06 -11.27
CA GLU A 201 -4.16 -16.45 -10.10
C GLU A 201 -2.97 -15.50 -9.94
N ALA A 202 -2.70 -15.10 -8.70
CA ALA A 202 -1.61 -14.20 -8.35
C ALA A 202 -0.81 -14.78 -7.18
N ASN A 203 0.51 -14.81 -7.33
CA ASN A 203 1.44 -15.18 -6.27
C ASN A 203 1.70 -13.99 -5.35
N ALA A 204 2.34 -14.23 -4.21
CA ALA A 204 2.79 -13.16 -3.32
C ALA A 204 3.56 -12.10 -4.13
N ARG A 205 3.20 -10.83 -3.90
CA ARG A 205 3.77 -9.62 -4.52
C ARG A 205 3.37 -9.38 -5.97
N ASP A 206 2.60 -10.26 -6.61
CA ASP A 206 1.99 -9.96 -7.91
C ASP A 206 0.90 -8.89 -7.75
N GLY A 207 0.80 -7.98 -8.71
CA GLY A 207 -0.29 -7.01 -8.75
C GLY A 207 -1.52 -7.53 -9.48
N VAL A 208 -2.71 -7.24 -8.98
CA VAL A 208 -3.98 -7.51 -9.66
C VAL A 208 -4.74 -6.19 -9.83
N ALA A 209 -4.74 -5.67 -11.06
CA ALA A 209 -5.45 -4.45 -11.41
C ALA A 209 -6.89 -4.80 -11.83
N VAL A 210 -7.87 -4.16 -11.19
CA VAL A 210 -9.30 -4.43 -11.36
C VAL A 210 -10.07 -3.13 -11.62
N THR A 211 -10.97 -3.15 -12.59
CA THR A 211 -11.92 -2.06 -12.87
C THR A 211 -13.16 -2.60 -13.58
N GLY A 212 -14.27 -1.86 -13.60
CA GLY A 212 -15.49 -2.29 -14.28
C GLY A 212 -16.25 -3.44 -13.61
N LEU A 213 -16.01 -3.68 -12.32
CA LEU A 213 -16.76 -4.63 -11.49
C LEU A 213 -17.41 -3.88 -10.33
N ASP A 214 -18.54 -4.39 -9.82
CA ASP A 214 -19.19 -3.85 -8.61
C ASP A 214 -18.76 -4.59 -7.33
N THR A 215 -18.19 -5.78 -7.49
CA THR A 215 -17.68 -6.60 -6.38
C THR A 215 -16.41 -7.32 -6.80
N ILE A 216 -15.42 -7.34 -5.92
CA ILE A 216 -14.21 -8.14 -6.06
C ILE A 216 -14.32 -9.32 -5.11
N THR A 217 -14.24 -10.53 -5.66
CA THR A 217 -14.21 -11.78 -4.89
C THR A 217 -12.82 -12.39 -4.98
N VAL A 218 -12.18 -12.56 -3.84
CA VAL A 218 -10.81 -13.11 -3.73
C VAL A 218 -10.85 -14.42 -2.99
N THR A 219 -10.41 -15.50 -3.65
CA THR A 219 -10.24 -16.81 -3.01
C THR A 219 -8.77 -17.01 -2.67
N ALA A 220 -8.47 -17.38 -1.43
CA ALA A 220 -7.13 -17.70 -0.98
C ALA A 220 -6.79 -19.16 -1.36
N LEU A 221 -5.72 -19.36 -2.13
CA LEU A 221 -5.20 -20.68 -2.47
C LEU A 221 -4.21 -21.18 -1.41
N GLU A 222 -3.57 -20.24 -0.72
CA GLU A 222 -2.75 -20.42 0.48
C GLU A 222 -3.18 -19.39 1.52
N ASP A 223 -2.79 -19.55 2.79
CA ASP A 223 -2.97 -18.50 3.80
C ASP A 223 -2.32 -17.20 3.29
N ALA A 224 -3.12 -16.14 3.20
CA ALA A 224 -2.73 -14.91 2.52
C ALA A 224 -3.06 -13.65 3.33
N GLU A 225 -2.13 -12.70 3.33
CA GLU A 225 -2.36 -11.30 3.73
C GLU A 225 -2.50 -10.44 2.47
N LEU A 226 -3.60 -9.67 2.39
CA LEU A 226 -4.00 -8.93 1.21
C LEU A 226 -3.99 -7.44 1.50
N VAL A 227 -3.38 -6.65 0.61
CA VAL A 227 -3.49 -5.19 0.61
C VAL A 227 -4.20 -4.76 -0.66
N LEU A 228 -5.25 -3.96 -0.51
CA LEU A 228 -6.08 -3.46 -1.60
C LEU A 228 -6.14 -1.95 -1.54
N VAL A 229 -5.85 -1.27 -2.65
CA VAL A 229 -6.23 0.13 -2.85
C VAL A 229 -7.44 0.15 -3.76
N ASP A 230 -8.49 0.87 -3.38
CA ASP A 230 -9.64 1.15 -4.23
C ASP A 230 -9.77 2.66 -4.39
N ALA A 231 -9.45 3.20 -5.56
CA ALA A 231 -9.42 4.63 -5.85
C ALA A 231 -10.36 4.99 -6.99
N ALA A 232 -10.88 6.22 -6.98
CA ALA A 232 -11.55 6.80 -8.15
C ALA A 232 -10.58 7.00 -9.33
#